data_AF-A0A835XDR6-F1
#
_entry.id   AF-A0A835XDR6-F1
#
_cell.length_a   1.000
_cell.length_b   1.000
_cell.length_c   1.000
_cell.angle_alpha   90.00
_cell.angle_beta   90.00
_cell.angle_gamma   90.00
#
_symmetry.space_group_name_H-M   'P 1'
#
loop_
_entity.id
_entity.type
_entity.pdbx_description
1 polymer ?
#
loop_
_entity_poly.entity_id
_entity_poly.type
_entity_poly.pdbx_seq_one_letter_code
_entity_poly.pdbx_strand_id
1 'polypeptide(L)'
;MASAREGTSSLSHAAVAVGRQLTSQSRKLADQTSIDLPDSTTLEPSESAGFTLSIPDIGIDSIAADLVVQDGAATIHVAGSFPVLNGWATFTDLLISNTSKTHFYAAVTFSVPDLNLDQATCSLEYDAEGRTFTFTVEGHASFIFNAITMDALSISLSMADGTRLRGSATGALAGYSGTLGFSFSLPSGTPAVSPPPEFSLSVSEIDVGKALRAVGPSATDLLPSFLLDLTLPSFTMASYSVQGEDDTPAVGVYSISVGPTASGIGADLVFDRSGVLVAAASMDGSLDLGSALQKILPGSALPIDISGLVIISNPVVSVVSPRAASLNVPTSAPAGTYLGFGLQIPPLLGDNTVLASMLVADGNGTKSVTVELGWTGSFSPVPYVELNGASVLFQTGTGLVVSANGNLLNTPVSASLVVADKASKDQGAPALTFTGTATDVSASNILGTLFPDTPKVVLEILDPVRFAEIDFTYNGTSFGVSASPDLSGVPGLGQILSYLGFQQDDIKIRPSLADGGSIEIAITKTWPLALGSPFVGTSNLGFGVSVAERGPNIQIEAAASFQATMALPFLDPPNVAFDLGAAVSYD
;
A
#
# COMPACT_ATOMS: atom_id res chain seq x y z
N MET A 1 36.17 -24.59 64.20
CA MET A 1 36.97 -23.35 64.30
C MET A 1 38.16 -23.54 63.37
N ALA A 2 38.39 -22.80 62.30
CA ALA A 2 37.95 -21.47 61.90
C ALA A 2 37.42 -21.44 60.45
N SER A 3 36.47 -20.54 60.25
CA SER A 3 35.88 -20.13 58.97
C SER A 3 36.95 -19.48 58.07
N ALA A 4 37.04 -19.92 56.82
CA ALA A 4 37.70 -19.17 55.76
C ALA A 4 36.59 -18.51 54.91
N ARG A 5 36.65 -17.18 54.86
CA ARG A 5 35.70 -16.27 54.22
C ARG A 5 35.54 -16.57 52.74
N GLU A 6 34.28 -16.68 52.31
CA GLU A 6 33.85 -16.40 50.94
C GLU A 6 34.30 -14.97 50.56
N GLY A 7 35.23 -14.90 49.62
CA GLY A 7 35.60 -13.67 48.92
C GLY A 7 35.08 -13.76 47.50
N THR A 8 33.93 -13.15 47.25
CA THR A 8 33.38 -12.93 45.92
C THR A 8 34.21 -11.87 45.20
N SER A 9 35.23 -12.30 44.45
CA SER A 9 35.83 -11.50 43.37
C SER A 9 35.36 -12.08 42.04
N SER A 10 34.87 -11.25 41.11
CA SER A 10 34.41 -11.70 39.80
C SER A 10 35.51 -12.46 39.05
N LEU A 11 35.24 -13.74 38.75
CA LEU A 11 36.20 -14.74 38.29
C LEU A 11 36.58 -14.64 36.80
N SER A 12 36.20 -13.57 36.08
CA SER A 12 36.91 -13.21 34.83
C SER A 12 38.42 -13.02 35.08
N HIS A 13 38.76 -12.65 36.32
CA HIS A 13 40.13 -12.59 36.82
C HIS A 13 40.74 -13.95 37.16
N ALA A 14 40.01 -15.07 37.22
CA ALA A 14 40.53 -16.36 37.67
C ALA A 14 41.14 -17.19 36.55
N ALA A 15 40.50 -17.27 35.38
CA ALA A 15 41.13 -17.79 34.17
C ALA A 15 42.34 -16.91 33.78
N VAL A 16 42.24 -15.59 33.98
CA VAL A 16 43.35 -14.63 33.84
C VAL A 16 44.38 -14.74 34.97
N ALA A 17 44.05 -15.20 36.17
CA ALA A 17 44.98 -15.40 37.28
C ALA A 17 45.77 -16.71 37.13
N VAL A 18 45.09 -17.78 36.72
CA VAL A 18 45.71 -19.05 36.30
C VAL A 18 46.58 -18.76 35.06
N GLY A 19 46.07 -18.01 34.09
CA GLY A 19 46.85 -17.50 32.96
C GLY A 19 48.02 -16.60 33.36
N ARG A 20 47.89 -15.73 34.37
CA ARG A 20 48.97 -14.92 34.94
C ARG A 20 50.07 -15.81 35.54
N GLN A 21 49.70 -16.88 36.25
CA GLN A 21 50.64 -17.86 36.75
C GLN A 21 51.32 -18.58 35.58
N LEU A 22 50.56 -19.10 34.63
CA LEU A 22 51.05 -19.82 33.44
C LEU A 22 51.94 -18.96 32.53
N THR A 23 51.65 -17.67 32.34
CA THR A 23 52.47 -16.74 31.53
C THR A 23 53.71 -16.26 32.29
N SER A 24 53.61 -16.06 33.60
CA SER A 24 54.78 -15.70 34.43
C SER A 24 55.75 -16.87 34.59
N GLN A 25 55.21 -18.09 34.58
CA GLN A 25 55.97 -19.32 34.57
C GLN A 25 56.50 -19.62 33.17
N SER A 26 55.74 -19.50 32.08
CA SER A 26 56.22 -19.74 30.70
C SER A 26 57.44 -18.90 30.31
N ARG A 27 57.57 -17.65 30.79
CA ARG A 27 58.79 -16.83 30.62
C ARG A 27 60.00 -17.29 31.43
N LYS A 28 59.80 -18.13 32.45
CA LYS A 28 60.85 -18.85 33.20
C LYS A 28 61.05 -20.29 32.73
N LEU A 29 60.27 -20.75 31.76
CA LEU A 29 60.12 -22.15 31.36
C LEU A 29 60.66 -22.39 29.95
N ALA A 30 61.98 -22.32 29.82
CA ALA A 30 62.67 -23.07 28.76
C ALA A 30 63.16 -24.44 29.27
N ASP A 31 62.98 -24.78 30.56
CA ASP A 31 63.62 -25.96 31.18
C ASP A 31 62.89 -26.55 32.42
N GLN A 32 61.62 -26.22 32.69
CA GLN A 32 60.87 -26.88 33.78
C GLN A 32 59.63 -27.61 33.26
N THR A 33 59.36 -28.76 33.83
CA THR A 33 58.34 -29.71 33.41
C THR A 33 57.13 -29.73 34.34
N SER A 34 57.14 -28.93 35.41
CA SER A 34 56.11 -28.94 36.47
C SER A 34 55.54 -27.56 36.79
N ILE A 35 54.32 -27.53 37.35
CA ILE A 35 53.56 -26.30 37.66
C ILE A 35 53.17 -26.27 39.13
N ASP A 36 53.52 -25.20 39.83
CA ASP A 36 53.14 -24.99 41.24
C ASP A 36 51.80 -24.28 41.37
N LEU A 37 50.84 -24.93 42.03
CA LEU A 37 49.54 -24.41 42.37
C LEU A 37 49.58 -23.49 43.61
N PRO A 38 48.56 -22.62 43.82
CA PRO A 38 48.51 -21.68 44.96
C PRO A 38 48.53 -22.33 46.35
N ASP A 39 48.17 -23.61 46.44
CA ASP A 39 48.22 -24.43 47.65
C ASP A 39 49.59 -25.10 47.86
N SER A 40 50.59 -24.75 47.04
CA SER A 40 51.94 -25.34 47.01
C SER A 40 52.00 -26.78 46.50
N THR A 41 50.95 -27.25 45.81
CA THR A 41 50.98 -28.53 45.09
C THR A 41 51.73 -28.36 43.76
N THR A 42 52.77 -29.16 43.52
CA THR A 42 53.50 -29.20 42.24
C THR A 42 52.87 -30.27 41.35
N LEU A 43 52.44 -29.91 40.15
CA LEU A 43 51.98 -30.84 39.12
C LEU A 43 53.12 -31.21 38.18
N GLU A 44 53.47 -32.49 38.14
CA GLU A 44 54.45 -33.06 37.20
C GLU A 44 53.85 -33.27 35.79
N PRO A 45 54.66 -33.52 34.74
CA PRO A 45 54.14 -33.82 33.40
C PRO A 45 53.17 -34.99 33.41
N SER A 46 52.03 -34.82 32.72
CA SER A 46 50.95 -35.80 32.65
C SER A 46 50.13 -35.95 33.94
N GLU A 47 50.32 -35.08 34.94
CA GLU A 47 49.43 -34.97 36.10
C GLU A 47 48.26 -34.01 35.82
N SER A 48 47.13 -34.29 36.46
CA SER A 48 45.91 -33.48 36.37
C SER A 48 45.43 -33.05 37.76
N ALA A 49 45.04 -31.79 37.92
CA ALA A 49 44.39 -31.29 39.14
C ALA A 49 42.95 -30.82 38.87
N GLY A 50 42.00 -31.38 39.60
CA GLY A 50 40.61 -30.93 39.57
C GLY A 50 40.41 -29.63 40.34
N PHE A 51 39.66 -28.70 39.76
CA PHE A 51 39.23 -27.46 40.39
C PHE A 51 37.84 -27.03 39.88
N THR A 52 37.33 -25.93 40.40
CA THR A 52 36.06 -25.34 39.95
C THR A 52 36.33 -24.09 39.12
N LEU A 53 35.84 -24.07 37.88
CA LEU A 53 35.93 -22.95 36.95
C LEU A 53 34.62 -22.14 36.97
N SER A 54 34.74 -20.82 36.85
CA SER A 54 33.61 -19.89 36.76
C SER A 54 33.90 -18.84 35.69
N ILE A 55 33.00 -18.71 34.71
CA ILE A 55 33.02 -17.72 33.63
C ILE A 55 31.60 -17.15 33.50
N PRO A 56 31.17 -16.30 34.44
CA PRO A 56 29.79 -15.84 34.53
C PRO A 56 29.35 -15.01 33.30
N ASP A 57 30.30 -14.36 32.61
CA ASP A 57 30.03 -13.54 31.42
C ASP A 57 29.41 -14.35 30.26
N ILE A 58 29.63 -15.68 30.23
CA ILE A 58 29.02 -16.60 29.27
C ILE A 58 28.06 -17.60 29.93
N GLY A 59 27.63 -17.34 31.17
CA GLY A 59 26.66 -18.14 31.91
C GLY A 59 27.23 -19.37 32.63
N ILE A 60 28.54 -19.42 32.87
CA ILE A 60 29.18 -20.50 33.64
C ILE A 60 29.41 -20.02 35.06
N ASP A 61 28.49 -20.29 35.97
CA ASP A 61 28.64 -19.85 37.37
C ASP A 61 29.67 -20.71 38.14
N SER A 62 29.65 -22.02 37.91
CA SER A 62 30.54 -22.99 38.56
C SER A 62 30.50 -24.32 37.80
N ILE A 63 31.65 -24.82 37.35
CA ILE A 63 31.78 -26.11 36.67
C ILE A 63 33.08 -26.82 37.07
N ALA A 64 33.04 -28.16 37.15
CA ALA A 64 34.24 -28.95 37.41
C ALA A 64 35.18 -28.90 36.20
N ALA A 65 36.46 -28.64 36.44
CA ALA A 65 37.49 -28.53 35.43
C ALA A 65 38.77 -29.22 35.89
N ASP A 66 39.55 -29.75 34.97
CA ASP A 66 40.85 -30.35 35.23
C ASP A 66 41.95 -29.49 34.59
N LEU A 67 42.97 -29.12 35.37
CA LEU A 67 44.20 -28.56 34.85
C LEU A 67 45.11 -29.72 34.46
N VAL A 68 45.45 -29.84 33.18
CA VAL A 68 46.32 -30.89 32.63
C VAL A 68 47.62 -30.26 32.14
N VAL A 69 48.77 -30.82 32.54
CA VAL A 69 50.09 -30.37 32.07
C VAL A 69 50.66 -31.40 31.10
N GLN A 70 50.82 -31.03 29.83
CA GLN A 70 51.34 -31.92 28.79
C GLN A 70 52.40 -31.20 27.96
N ASP A 71 53.57 -31.82 27.79
CA ASP A 71 54.69 -31.32 26.96
C ASP A 71 55.11 -29.86 27.26
N GLY A 72 55.05 -29.45 28.54
CA GLY A 72 55.43 -28.10 28.98
C GLY A 72 54.35 -27.02 28.78
N ALA A 73 53.15 -27.41 28.34
CA ALA A 73 51.98 -26.54 28.24
C ALA A 73 50.90 -26.99 29.24
N ALA A 74 50.23 -26.02 29.87
CA ALA A 74 49.09 -26.28 30.74
C ALA A 74 47.79 -25.96 30.01
N THR A 75 46.87 -26.91 30.04
CA THR A 75 45.54 -26.77 29.46
C THR A 75 44.48 -26.98 30.52
N ILE A 76 43.43 -26.16 30.52
CA ILE A 76 42.25 -26.39 31.36
C ILE A 76 41.24 -27.17 30.50
N HIS A 77 40.79 -28.30 31.00
CA HIS A 77 39.80 -29.14 30.35
C HIS A 77 38.51 -29.19 31.18
N VAL A 78 37.38 -28.92 30.55
CA VAL A 78 36.04 -29.12 31.14
C VAL A 78 35.34 -30.19 30.30
N ALA A 79 35.24 -31.39 30.85
CA ALA A 79 34.66 -32.53 30.16
C ALA A 79 33.12 -32.51 30.20
N GLY A 80 32.50 -33.02 29.13
CA GLY A 80 31.06 -33.18 29.03
C GLY A 80 30.31 -31.93 28.58
N SER A 81 28.98 -32.04 28.51
CA SER A 81 28.11 -31.01 27.95
C SER A 81 27.50 -30.11 29.02
N PHE A 82 27.50 -28.79 28.78
CA PHE A 82 26.93 -27.81 29.69
C PHE A 82 26.35 -26.60 28.94
N PRO A 83 25.25 -25.99 29.44
CA PRO A 83 24.63 -24.83 28.80
C PRO A 83 25.48 -23.57 29.00
N VAL A 84 25.51 -22.73 27.98
CA VAL A 84 26.16 -21.41 27.99
C VAL A 84 25.25 -20.36 27.35
N LEU A 85 25.60 -19.09 27.50
CA LEU A 85 24.86 -17.96 26.90
C LEU A 85 23.37 -17.99 27.33
N ASN A 86 23.13 -18.15 28.63
CA ASN A 86 21.81 -18.28 29.25
C ASN A 86 20.94 -19.44 28.68
N GLY A 87 21.59 -20.51 28.21
CA GLY A 87 20.92 -21.69 27.67
C GLY A 87 20.62 -21.61 26.17
N TRP A 88 21.08 -20.56 25.48
CA TRP A 88 20.96 -20.46 24.02
C TRP A 88 21.84 -21.49 23.29
N ALA A 89 22.99 -21.84 23.89
CA ALA A 89 23.94 -22.77 23.30
C ALA A 89 24.44 -23.79 24.31
N THR A 90 25.03 -24.87 23.82
CA THR A 90 25.68 -25.91 24.62
C THR A 90 27.14 -26.04 24.21
N PHE A 91 28.03 -26.03 25.19
CA PHE A 91 29.42 -26.42 25.02
C PHE A 91 29.61 -27.87 25.40
N THR A 92 30.48 -28.56 24.66
CA THR A 92 30.95 -29.91 24.96
C THR A 92 32.47 -29.92 24.85
N ASP A 93 33.14 -30.44 25.89
CA ASP A 93 34.60 -30.62 25.97
C ASP A 93 35.41 -29.33 25.70
N LEU A 94 35.36 -28.38 26.63
CA LEU A 94 36.09 -27.10 26.54
C LEU A 94 37.56 -27.29 26.92
N LEU A 95 38.47 -26.90 26.04
CA LEU A 95 39.91 -27.03 26.16
C LEU A 95 40.58 -25.65 26.03
N ILE A 96 41.03 -25.06 27.14
CA ILE A 96 41.73 -23.76 27.15
C ILE A 96 43.23 -24.03 27.12
N SER A 97 43.93 -23.62 26.06
CA SER A 97 45.32 -24.05 25.80
C SER A 97 46.33 -22.90 25.66
N ASN A 98 45.89 -21.65 25.53
CA ASN A 98 46.78 -20.50 25.48
C ASN A 98 46.17 -19.33 26.26
N THR A 99 46.86 -18.88 27.30
CA THR A 99 46.39 -17.83 28.20
C THR A 99 47.47 -16.77 28.37
N SER A 100 47.07 -15.51 28.32
CA SER A 100 47.89 -14.34 28.65
C SER A 100 47.18 -13.50 29.72
N LYS A 101 47.77 -12.35 30.07
CA LYS A 101 47.13 -11.42 31.03
C LYS A 101 45.83 -10.81 30.51
N THR A 102 45.65 -10.77 29.20
CA THR A 102 44.54 -10.06 28.54
C THR A 102 43.78 -10.90 27.53
N HIS A 103 44.30 -12.08 27.15
CA HIS A 103 43.64 -12.97 26.18
C HIS A 103 43.66 -14.42 26.61
N PHE A 104 42.66 -15.20 26.21
CA PHE A 104 42.78 -16.66 26.16
C PHE A 104 42.18 -17.23 24.89
N TYR A 105 42.70 -18.39 24.49
CA TYR A 105 42.19 -19.22 23.40
C TYR A 105 41.75 -20.58 23.92
N ALA A 106 40.60 -21.03 23.44
CA ALA A 106 40.05 -22.33 23.75
C ALA A 106 39.49 -23.01 22.49
N ALA A 107 39.50 -24.34 22.50
CA ALA A 107 38.77 -25.17 21.55
C ALA A 107 37.57 -25.79 22.29
N VAL A 108 36.42 -25.84 21.65
CA VAL A 108 35.20 -26.40 22.22
C VAL A 108 34.29 -26.92 21.13
N THR A 109 33.45 -27.89 21.45
CA THR A 109 32.35 -28.28 20.57
C THR A 109 31.11 -27.47 20.92
N PHE A 110 30.51 -26.81 19.92
CA PHE A 110 29.45 -25.82 20.08
C PHE A 110 28.17 -26.28 19.37
N SER A 111 27.06 -26.32 20.12
CA SER A 111 25.74 -26.63 19.58
C SER A 111 24.77 -25.48 19.83
N VAL A 112 24.06 -25.06 18.78
CA VAL A 112 23.08 -23.98 18.80
C VAL A 112 21.83 -24.44 18.04
N PRO A 113 20.78 -24.90 18.75
CA PRO A 113 19.56 -25.41 18.12
C PRO A 113 18.90 -24.42 17.15
N ASP A 114 18.88 -23.14 17.50
CA ASP A 114 18.26 -22.08 16.68
C ASP A 114 18.95 -21.87 15.32
N LEU A 115 20.24 -22.24 15.22
CA LEU A 115 21.04 -22.17 13.99
C LEU A 115 21.20 -23.54 13.34
N ASN A 116 20.46 -24.56 13.81
CA ASN A 116 20.60 -25.96 13.41
C ASN A 116 22.07 -26.43 13.43
N LEU A 117 22.84 -25.92 14.39
CA LEU A 117 24.24 -26.22 14.56
C LEU A 117 24.35 -27.32 15.63
N ASP A 118 24.79 -28.51 15.23
CA ASP A 118 24.95 -29.65 16.12
C ASP A 118 26.42 -30.07 16.20
N GLN A 119 26.97 -30.07 17.42
CA GLN A 119 28.32 -30.51 17.73
C GLN A 119 29.42 -29.98 16.79
N ALA A 120 29.37 -28.69 16.45
CA ALA A 120 30.34 -28.07 15.55
C ALA A 120 31.64 -27.71 16.29
N THR A 121 32.79 -27.86 15.63
CA THR A 121 34.06 -27.44 16.22
C THR A 121 34.09 -25.91 16.31
N CYS A 122 34.50 -25.35 17.45
CA CYS A 122 34.52 -23.92 17.68
C CYS A 122 35.83 -23.52 18.36
N SER A 123 36.49 -22.49 17.82
CA SER A 123 37.52 -21.76 18.56
C SER A 123 36.89 -20.60 19.31
N LEU A 124 37.27 -20.44 20.58
CA LEU A 124 36.82 -19.38 21.47
C LEU A 124 38.02 -18.51 21.83
N GLU A 125 37.91 -17.23 21.56
CA GLU A 125 38.86 -16.21 21.98
C GLU A 125 38.19 -15.25 22.96
N TYR A 126 38.89 -14.89 24.02
CA TYR A 126 38.49 -13.81 24.92
C TYR A 126 39.53 -12.71 24.90
N ASP A 127 39.08 -11.47 24.80
CA ASP A 127 39.86 -10.25 25.00
C ASP A 127 39.34 -9.49 26.22
N ALA A 128 40.18 -9.37 27.24
CA ALA A 128 39.89 -8.68 28.48
C ALA A 128 39.92 -7.15 28.35
N GLU A 129 40.70 -6.59 27.41
CA GLU A 129 40.76 -5.14 27.18
C GLU A 129 39.48 -4.65 26.52
N GLY A 130 39.04 -5.36 25.47
CA GLY A 130 37.75 -5.14 24.82
C GLY A 130 36.55 -5.76 25.54
N ARG A 131 36.77 -6.56 26.59
CA ARG A 131 35.75 -7.39 27.28
C ARG A 131 34.85 -8.12 26.28
N THR A 132 35.47 -8.77 25.30
CA THR A 132 34.78 -9.40 24.17
C THR A 132 35.12 -10.88 24.09
N PHE A 133 34.10 -11.72 23.89
CA PHE A 133 34.29 -13.12 23.49
C PHE A 133 34.00 -13.26 22.00
N THR A 134 34.87 -13.95 21.27
CA THR A 134 34.71 -14.29 19.85
C THR A 134 34.68 -15.80 19.69
N PHE A 135 33.64 -16.33 19.07
CA PHE A 135 33.44 -17.74 18.75
C PHE A 135 33.55 -17.89 17.23
N THR A 136 34.55 -18.64 16.75
CA THR A 136 34.68 -18.98 15.34
C THR A 136 34.33 -20.45 15.16
N VAL A 137 33.22 -20.71 14.48
CA VAL A 137 32.65 -22.05 14.33
C VAL A 137 33.05 -22.64 12.99
N GLU A 138 33.64 -23.82 13.03
CA GLU A 138 33.88 -24.68 11.88
C GLU A 138 32.67 -25.62 11.70
N GLY A 139 32.00 -25.47 10.56
CA GLY A 139 30.82 -26.27 10.22
C GLY A 139 29.81 -25.46 9.42
N HIS A 140 28.82 -26.16 8.88
CA HIS A 140 27.71 -25.57 8.16
C HIS A 140 26.54 -25.38 9.14
N ALA A 141 26.16 -24.14 9.40
CA ALA A 141 24.93 -23.84 10.12
C ALA A 141 23.79 -23.57 9.12
N SER A 142 22.54 -23.69 9.54
CA SER A 142 21.41 -23.35 8.67
C SER A 142 20.30 -22.61 9.40
N PHE A 143 19.69 -21.64 8.74
CA PHE A 143 18.66 -20.77 9.31
C PHE A 143 17.47 -20.62 8.35
N ILE A 144 16.32 -20.20 8.88
CA ILE A 144 15.05 -20.01 8.14
C ILE A 144 14.61 -21.27 7.41
N PHE A 145 14.04 -22.24 8.14
CA PHE A 145 13.53 -23.49 7.57
C PHE A 145 14.58 -24.27 6.75
N ASN A 146 15.87 -24.12 7.11
CA ASN A 146 17.04 -24.65 6.41
C ASN A 146 17.26 -24.09 4.99
N ALA A 147 16.68 -22.93 4.68
CA ALA A 147 16.82 -22.27 3.39
C ALA A 147 18.17 -21.57 3.23
N ILE A 148 18.66 -20.96 4.31
CA ILE A 148 19.96 -20.29 4.33
C ILE A 148 20.97 -21.22 4.95
N THR A 149 22.04 -21.50 4.21
CA THR A 149 23.24 -22.16 4.73
C THR A 149 24.27 -21.10 5.12
N MET A 150 25.03 -21.33 6.18
CA MET A 150 26.00 -20.40 6.72
C MET A 150 27.35 -21.07 6.86
N ASP A 151 28.37 -20.41 6.29
CA ASP A 151 29.77 -20.81 6.33
C ASP A 151 30.60 -19.74 7.05
N ALA A 152 31.73 -20.15 7.65
CA ALA A 152 32.64 -19.27 8.38
C ALA A 152 31.91 -18.42 9.43
N LEU A 153 31.10 -19.08 10.25
CA LEU A 153 30.29 -18.44 11.29
C LEU A 153 31.19 -17.88 12.40
N SER A 154 31.13 -16.58 12.60
CA SER A 154 31.79 -15.85 13.68
C SER A 154 30.75 -15.17 14.56
N ILE A 155 30.79 -15.41 15.87
CA ILE A 155 29.90 -14.78 16.85
C ILE A 155 30.75 -13.99 17.84
N SER A 156 30.36 -12.77 18.17
CA SER A 156 31.00 -11.91 19.14
C SER A 156 30.03 -11.47 20.23
N LEU A 157 30.45 -11.55 21.49
CA LEU A 157 29.78 -11.01 22.66
C LEU A 157 30.60 -9.85 23.22
N SER A 158 30.09 -8.62 23.13
CA SER A 158 30.71 -7.45 23.75
C SER A 158 30.01 -7.16 25.08
N MET A 159 30.76 -7.17 26.18
CA MET A 159 30.22 -6.83 27.51
C MET A 159 30.11 -5.32 27.74
N ALA A 160 30.59 -4.50 26.81
CA ALA A 160 30.51 -3.04 26.86
C ALA A 160 29.20 -2.51 26.25
N ASP A 161 28.62 -3.22 25.27
CA ASP A 161 27.50 -2.74 24.45
C ASP A 161 26.10 -3.13 24.99
N GLY A 162 26.02 -3.58 26.25
CA GLY A 162 24.89 -4.36 26.75
C GLY A 162 24.96 -5.80 26.24
N THR A 163 24.23 -6.74 26.85
CA THR A 163 24.33 -8.19 26.62
C THR A 163 23.83 -8.62 25.21
N ARG A 164 24.40 -8.07 24.14
CA ARG A 164 24.02 -8.31 22.75
C ARG A 164 25.12 -9.11 22.06
N LEU A 165 24.74 -10.25 21.51
CA LEU A 165 25.58 -11.06 20.66
C LEU A 165 25.39 -10.63 19.21
N ARG A 166 26.49 -10.61 18.46
CA ARG A 166 26.52 -10.29 17.03
C ARG A 166 27.17 -11.43 16.29
N GLY A 167 26.57 -11.89 15.21
CA GLY A 167 27.12 -12.90 14.33
C GLY A 167 27.37 -12.35 12.94
N SER A 168 28.39 -12.90 12.27
CA SER A 168 28.59 -12.75 10.85
C SER A 168 28.93 -14.12 10.25
N ALA A 169 28.47 -14.33 9.02
CA ALA A 169 28.77 -15.54 8.26
C ALA A 169 28.75 -15.20 6.75
N THR A 170 29.32 -16.10 5.96
CA THR A 170 29.00 -16.17 4.54
C THR A 170 27.72 -16.98 4.42
N GLY A 171 26.62 -16.33 4.06
CA GLY A 171 25.34 -16.99 3.86
C GLY A 171 25.18 -17.43 2.41
N ALA A 172 24.53 -18.56 2.17
CA ALA A 172 24.10 -18.96 0.84
C ALA A 172 22.61 -19.33 0.81
N LEU A 173 21.90 -18.76 -0.16
CA LEU A 173 20.49 -19.00 -0.44
C LEU A 173 20.34 -19.39 -1.91
N ALA A 174 19.69 -20.53 -2.18
CA ALA A 174 19.45 -21.00 -3.55
C ALA A 174 20.71 -21.09 -4.43
N GLY A 175 21.89 -21.33 -3.83
CA GLY A 175 23.18 -21.36 -4.52
C GLY A 175 23.85 -19.99 -4.72
N TYR A 176 23.23 -18.91 -4.25
CA TYR A 176 23.80 -17.56 -4.27
C TYR A 176 24.43 -17.22 -2.91
N SER A 177 25.71 -16.88 -2.91
CA SER A 177 26.45 -16.50 -1.70
C SER A 177 26.39 -15.00 -1.45
N GLY A 178 26.31 -14.63 -0.19
CA GLY A 178 26.25 -13.26 0.29
C GLY A 178 26.80 -13.12 1.70
N THR A 179 26.84 -11.89 2.18
CA THR A 179 27.19 -11.62 3.59
C THR A 179 25.94 -11.73 4.43
N LEU A 180 26.01 -12.53 5.49
CA LEU A 180 25.00 -12.64 6.52
C LEU A 180 25.50 -11.95 7.78
N GLY A 181 24.79 -10.95 8.26
CA GLY A 181 24.93 -10.44 9.63
C GLY A 181 23.74 -10.88 10.45
N PHE A 182 23.93 -11.17 11.74
CA PHE A 182 22.81 -11.30 12.67
C PHE A 182 23.13 -10.71 14.04
N SER A 183 22.11 -10.34 14.80
CA SER A 183 22.31 -9.93 16.20
C SER A 183 21.14 -10.32 17.09
N PHE A 184 21.45 -10.57 18.36
CA PHE A 184 20.47 -11.01 19.34
C PHE A 184 20.82 -10.48 20.72
N SER A 185 19.80 -10.12 21.48
CA SER A 185 19.96 -9.74 22.88
C SER A 185 19.84 -10.99 23.74
N LEU A 186 20.84 -11.24 24.59
CA LEU A 186 20.73 -12.25 25.63
C LEU A 186 19.63 -11.81 26.59
N PRO A 187 18.57 -12.61 26.79
CA PRO A 187 17.58 -12.31 27.80
C PRO A 187 18.25 -12.33 29.18
N SER A 188 17.83 -11.44 30.08
CA SER A 188 18.35 -11.34 31.46
C SER A 188 17.78 -12.43 32.39
N GLY A 189 17.53 -13.64 31.87
CA GLY A 189 16.94 -14.79 32.57
C GLY A 189 16.57 -15.94 31.61
N THR A 190 16.43 -17.16 32.13
CA THR A 190 16.02 -18.37 31.38
C THR A 190 14.50 -18.51 31.22
N PRO A 191 14.00 -19.01 30.08
CA PRO A 191 14.27 -18.58 28.71
C PRO A 191 13.13 -17.66 28.23
N ALA A 192 13.37 -16.36 28.13
CA ALA A 192 12.47 -15.49 27.37
C ALA A 192 12.81 -15.68 25.88
N VAL A 193 11.80 -16.07 25.09
CA VAL A 193 11.85 -16.17 23.63
C VAL A 193 12.63 -14.98 23.08
N SER A 194 13.81 -15.25 22.50
CA SER A 194 14.63 -14.19 21.94
C SER A 194 13.85 -13.54 20.80
N PRO A 195 13.83 -12.20 20.70
CA PRO A 195 13.30 -11.55 19.50
C PRO A 195 13.99 -12.16 18.27
N PRO A 196 13.28 -12.28 17.13
CA PRO A 196 13.83 -12.92 15.95
C PRO A 196 15.19 -12.27 15.64
N PRO A 197 16.24 -13.08 15.39
CA PRO A 197 17.56 -12.52 15.14
C PRO A 197 17.43 -11.51 14.02
N GLU A 198 17.82 -10.26 14.27
CA GLU A 198 17.92 -9.26 13.23
C GLU A 198 19.01 -9.75 12.29
N PHE A 199 18.63 -10.36 11.17
CA PHE A 199 19.59 -10.78 10.15
C PHE A 199 19.43 -9.97 8.87
N SER A 200 20.50 -9.91 8.10
CA SER A 200 20.49 -9.37 6.75
C SER A 200 21.37 -10.25 5.87
N LEU A 201 20.79 -10.84 4.82
CA LEU A 201 21.53 -11.50 3.75
C LEU A 201 21.52 -10.59 2.52
N SER A 202 22.69 -10.18 2.03
CA SER A 202 22.83 -9.38 0.81
C SER A 202 23.50 -10.14 -0.32
N VAL A 203 22.81 -10.25 -1.47
CA VAL A 203 23.32 -10.87 -2.70
C VAL A 203 23.23 -9.88 -3.86
N SER A 204 24.24 -9.86 -4.74
CA SER A 204 24.36 -8.90 -5.87
C SER A 204 23.51 -9.22 -7.09
N GLU A 205 23.02 -10.44 -7.23
CA GLU A 205 22.12 -10.82 -8.31
C GLU A 205 21.39 -12.10 -7.90
N ILE A 206 20.07 -12.14 -8.04
CA ILE A 206 19.29 -13.35 -7.72
C ILE A 206 18.11 -13.54 -8.66
N ASP A 207 17.84 -14.81 -8.96
CA ASP A 207 16.59 -15.28 -9.55
C ASP A 207 15.51 -15.31 -8.46
N VAL A 208 14.48 -14.47 -8.62
CA VAL A 208 13.41 -14.26 -7.64
C VAL A 208 12.68 -15.57 -7.35
N GLY A 209 12.33 -16.32 -8.39
CA GLY A 209 11.62 -17.60 -8.26
C GLY A 209 12.43 -18.64 -7.49
N LYS A 210 13.73 -18.74 -7.77
CA LYS A 210 14.63 -19.65 -7.03
C LYS A 210 14.81 -19.22 -5.58
N ALA A 211 15.00 -17.92 -5.31
CA ALA A 211 15.13 -17.40 -3.95
C ALA A 211 13.88 -17.74 -3.12
N LEU A 212 12.70 -17.46 -3.67
CA LEU A 212 11.42 -17.70 -3.01
C LEU A 212 11.12 -19.18 -2.79
N ARG A 213 11.42 -20.04 -3.78
CA ARG A 213 11.28 -21.50 -3.61
C ARG A 213 12.23 -22.06 -2.56
N ALA A 214 13.41 -21.46 -2.41
CA ALA A 214 14.38 -21.89 -1.41
C ALA A 214 13.93 -21.54 0.02
N VAL A 215 13.29 -20.38 0.23
CA VAL A 215 12.75 -20.01 1.56
C VAL A 215 11.44 -20.71 1.92
N GLY A 216 10.74 -21.31 0.96
CA GLY A 216 9.65 -22.24 1.26
C GLY A 216 8.78 -22.64 0.06
N PRO A 217 8.08 -23.78 0.14
CA PRO A 217 7.32 -24.34 -0.98
C PRO A 217 6.06 -23.56 -1.38
N SER A 218 5.54 -22.66 -0.54
CA SER A 218 4.28 -21.91 -0.77
C SER A 218 4.46 -20.42 -1.08
N ALA A 219 5.70 -19.94 -1.23
CA ALA A 219 5.95 -18.53 -1.57
C ALA A 219 5.64 -18.22 -3.04
N THR A 220 5.59 -19.24 -3.91
CA THR A 220 5.37 -19.08 -5.35
C THR A 220 3.92 -19.06 -5.78
N ASP A 221 3.01 -19.62 -4.98
CA ASP A 221 1.62 -19.84 -5.42
C ASP A 221 0.81 -18.55 -5.50
N LEU A 222 1.26 -17.51 -4.80
CA LEU A 222 0.57 -16.21 -4.73
C LEU A 222 1.11 -15.19 -5.74
N LEU A 223 2.32 -15.40 -6.27
CA LEU A 223 2.94 -14.44 -7.17
C LEU A 223 2.65 -14.80 -8.63
N PRO A 224 2.35 -13.80 -9.48
CA PRO A 224 2.36 -14.01 -10.91
C PRO A 224 3.68 -14.61 -11.41
N SER A 225 3.57 -15.62 -12.29
CA SER A 225 4.72 -16.35 -12.83
C SER A 225 5.83 -15.44 -13.40
N PHE A 226 5.48 -14.35 -14.06
CA PHE A 226 6.46 -13.43 -14.63
C PHE A 226 7.39 -12.80 -13.58
N LEU A 227 6.96 -12.67 -12.31
CA LEU A 227 7.80 -12.19 -11.23
C LEU A 227 8.80 -13.25 -10.77
N LEU A 228 8.40 -14.53 -10.83
CA LEU A 228 9.28 -15.65 -10.49
C LEU A 228 10.42 -15.79 -11.49
N ASP A 229 10.22 -15.36 -12.74
CA ASP A 229 11.22 -15.46 -13.80
C ASP A 229 12.19 -14.25 -13.84
N LEU A 230 12.05 -13.28 -12.93
CA LEU A 230 12.91 -12.10 -12.87
C LEU A 230 14.26 -12.41 -12.21
N THR A 231 15.32 -11.82 -12.78
CA THR A 231 16.63 -11.72 -12.13
C THR A 231 16.87 -10.27 -11.75
N LEU A 232 17.15 -10.01 -10.48
CA LEU A 232 17.25 -8.66 -9.92
C LEU A 232 18.62 -8.43 -9.26
N PRO A 233 19.17 -7.20 -9.30
CA PRO A 233 20.58 -6.88 -8.99
C PRO A 233 20.87 -6.68 -7.50
N SER A 234 19.90 -6.91 -6.63
CA SER A 234 20.06 -6.82 -5.20
C SER A 234 19.00 -7.67 -4.55
N PHE A 235 19.39 -8.45 -3.56
CA PHE A 235 18.49 -9.21 -2.70
C PHE A 235 18.88 -8.97 -1.27
N THR A 236 17.92 -8.51 -0.48
CA THR A 236 18.04 -8.35 0.95
C THR A 236 16.94 -9.16 1.61
N MET A 237 17.29 -9.89 2.65
CA MET A 237 16.34 -10.63 3.45
C MET A 237 16.57 -10.34 4.93
N ALA A 238 15.49 -10.09 5.68
CA ALA A 238 15.58 -9.75 7.08
C ALA A 238 14.45 -10.36 7.92
N SER A 239 14.61 -10.34 9.24
CA SER A 239 13.53 -10.60 10.18
C SER A 239 12.47 -9.51 10.08
N TYR A 240 11.19 -9.89 10.11
CA TYR A 240 10.08 -8.94 10.06
C TYR A 240 9.30 -8.98 11.37
N SER A 241 9.31 -7.88 12.12
CA SER A 241 8.61 -7.77 13.38
C SER A 241 7.13 -7.45 13.17
N VAL A 242 6.25 -8.32 13.65
CA VAL A 242 4.81 -8.06 13.78
C VAL A 242 4.42 -8.15 15.26
N GLN A 243 3.52 -7.27 15.70
CA GLN A 243 2.91 -7.38 17.03
C GLN A 243 1.92 -8.54 17.02
N GLY A 244 2.13 -9.54 17.88
CA GLY A 244 1.15 -10.61 18.09
C GLY A 244 -0.07 -10.11 18.86
N GLU A 245 -1.10 -10.96 18.92
CA GLU A 245 -2.40 -10.68 19.55
C GLU A 245 -2.29 -10.36 21.06
N ASP A 246 -1.21 -10.80 21.71
CA ASP A 246 -0.90 -10.57 23.14
C ASP A 246 0.34 -9.65 23.37
N ASP A 247 0.64 -8.74 22.43
CA ASP A 247 1.83 -7.86 22.48
C ASP A 247 3.17 -8.64 22.54
N THR A 248 3.12 -9.92 22.18
CA THR A 248 4.28 -10.79 21.98
C THR A 248 4.70 -10.72 20.51
N PRO A 249 5.97 -10.49 20.17
CA PRO A 249 6.40 -10.44 18.77
C PRO A 249 6.16 -11.80 18.10
N ALA A 250 5.47 -11.83 16.95
CA ALA A 250 5.30 -13.09 16.24
C ALA A 250 6.65 -13.57 15.73
N VAL A 251 7.06 -14.77 16.16
CA VAL A 251 8.33 -15.37 15.80
C VAL A 251 8.20 -16.06 14.45
N GLY A 252 9.18 -15.88 13.56
CA GLY A 252 9.28 -16.62 12.31
C GLY A 252 8.59 -15.98 11.10
N VAL A 253 8.38 -14.66 11.14
CA VAL A 253 8.01 -13.85 9.97
C VAL A 253 9.26 -13.15 9.43
N TYR A 254 9.39 -13.13 8.11
CA TYR A 254 10.56 -12.64 7.41
C TYR A 254 10.14 -11.74 6.25
N SER A 255 10.99 -10.77 5.93
CA SER A 255 10.83 -9.94 4.74
C SER A 255 11.96 -10.18 3.75
N ILE A 256 11.60 -10.06 2.47
CA ILE A 256 12.51 -10.06 1.34
C ILE A 256 12.28 -8.76 0.59
N SER A 257 13.36 -8.08 0.22
CA SER A 257 13.36 -6.94 -0.67
C SER A 257 14.35 -7.21 -1.80
N VAL A 258 13.90 -7.04 -3.04
CA VAL A 258 14.67 -7.36 -4.24
C VAL A 258 14.65 -6.18 -5.20
N GLY A 259 15.80 -5.79 -5.75
CA GLY A 259 15.94 -4.64 -6.66
C GLY A 259 16.19 -3.29 -5.96
N PRO A 260 15.96 -2.14 -6.64
CA PRO A 260 15.41 -2.03 -8.00
C PRO A 260 16.47 -2.20 -9.10
N THR A 261 16.03 -2.67 -10.26
CA THR A 261 16.79 -2.56 -11.53
C THR A 261 16.80 -1.12 -12.03
N ALA A 262 17.62 -0.84 -13.06
CA ALA A 262 17.62 0.47 -13.74
C ALA A 262 16.26 0.86 -14.35
N SER A 263 15.37 -0.10 -14.62
CA SER A 263 14.00 0.13 -15.09
C SER A 263 12.97 0.30 -13.95
N GLY A 264 13.41 0.32 -12.69
CA GLY A 264 12.54 0.53 -11.54
C GLY A 264 11.79 -0.72 -11.06
N ILE A 265 12.08 -1.90 -11.62
CA ILE A 265 11.50 -3.18 -11.19
C ILE A 265 12.18 -3.63 -9.90
N GLY A 266 11.37 -3.89 -8.87
CA GLY A 266 11.74 -4.44 -7.57
C GLY A 266 10.56 -5.17 -6.94
N ALA A 267 10.81 -5.93 -5.88
CA ALA A 267 9.79 -6.69 -5.18
C ALA A 267 10.04 -6.72 -3.67
N ASP A 268 8.99 -6.51 -2.89
CA ASP A 268 8.98 -6.64 -1.44
C ASP A 268 8.00 -7.76 -1.05
N LEU A 269 8.41 -8.65 -0.16
CA LEU A 269 7.60 -9.76 0.31
C LEU A 269 7.73 -9.91 1.81
N VAL A 270 6.63 -10.30 2.45
CA VAL A 270 6.56 -10.71 3.85
C VAL A 270 5.98 -12.11 3.88
N PHE A 271 6.63 -13.04 4.57
CA PHE A 271 6.23 -14.45 4.57
C PHE A 271 6.60 -15.15 5.88
N ASP A 272 6.01 -16.32 6.10
CA ASP A 272 6.32 -17.22 7.21
C ASP A 272 6.47 -18.68 6.73
N ARG A 273 6.57 -19.64 7.65
CA ARG A 273 6.70 -21.08 7.32
C ARG A 273 5.57 -21.60 6.44
N SER A 274 4.40 -21.00 6.55
CA SER A 274 3.19 -21.45 5.87
C SER A 274 2.97 -20.74 4.52
N GLY A 275 3.67 -19.62 4.26
CA GLY A 275 3.76 -19.01 2.93
C GLY A 275 3.81 -17.49 2.94
N VAL A 276 3.63 -16.90 1.75
CA VAL A 276 3.56 -15.43 1.58
C VAL A 276 2.33 -14.86 2.29
N LEU A 277 2.55 -13.79 3.04
CA LEU A 277 1.52 -13.02 3.75
C LEU A 277 1.15 -11.79 2.94
N VAL A 278 2.15 -11.02 2.51
CA VAL A 278 1.99 -9.87 1.62
C VAL A 278 3.14 -9.87 0.62
N ALA A 279 2.86 -9.52 -0.62
CA ALA A 279 3.90 -9.25 -1.61
C ALA A 279 3.52 -8.04 -2.44
N ALA A 280 4.52 -7.28 -2.88
CA ALA A 280 4.40 -6.21 -3.83
C ALA A 280 5.55 -6.30 -4.83
N ALA A 281 5.28 -6.03 -6.10
CA ALA A 281 6.32 -5.94 -7.11
C ALA A 281 6.02 -4.80 -8.07
N SER A 282 6.98 -3.90 -8.25
CA SER A 282 6.90 -2.90 -9.32
C SER A 282 7.16 -3.56 -10.66
N MET A 283 6.45 -3.08 -11.68
CA MET A 283 6.60 -3.54 -13.06
C MET A 283 7.28 -2.44 -13.89
N ASP A 284 7.62 -2.77 -15.13
CA ASP A 284 8.16 -1.81 -16.09
C ASP A 284 7.17 -0.66 -16.32
N GLY A 285 7.66 0.58 -16.19
CA GLY A 285 6.88 1.79 -16.41
C GLY A 285 6.38 1.95 -17.85
N SER A 286 6.91 1.20 -18.82
CA SER A 286 6.46 1.25 -20.22
C SER A 286 5.28 0.33 -20.56
N LEU A 287 4.75 -0.43 -19.60
CA LEU A 287 3.64 -1.35 -19.86
C LEU A 287 2.33 -0.59 -20.07
N ASP A 288 1.46 -1.11 -20.94
CA ASP A 288 0.04 -0.74 -20.97
C ASP A 288 -0.78 -1.66 -20.04
N LEU A 289 -2.01 -1.27 -19.71
CA LEU A 289 -2.85 -2.02 -18.75
C LEU A 289 -3.25 -3.41 -19.26
N GLY A 290 -3.42 -3.59 -20.58
CA GLY A 290 -3.76 -4.89 -21.16
C GLY A 290 -2.59 -5.85 -21.11
N SER A 291 -1.39 -5.36 -21.46
CA SER A 291 -0.13 -6.08 -21.32
C SER A 291 0.18 -6.39 -19.86
N ALA A 292 -0.08 -5.45 -18.93
CA ALA A 292 0.07 -5.69 -17.50
C ALA A 292 -0.88 -6.78 -17.00
N LEU A 293 -2.16 -6.73 -17.40
CA LEU A 293 -3.15 -7.73 -17.05
C LEU A 293 -2.79 -9.11 -17.60
N GLN A 294 -2.30 -9.21 -18.84
CA GLN A 294 -1.84 -10.47 -19.42
C GLN A 294 -0.62 -11.05 -18.70
N LYS A 295 0.31 -10.19 -18.22
CA LYS A 295 1.45 -10.64 -17.41
C LYS A 295 0.98 -11.20 -16.06
N ILE A 296 0.06 -10.50 -15.38
CA ILE A 296 -0.44 -10.90 -14.06
C ILE A 296 -1.34 -12.13 -14.15
N LEU A 297 -2.22 -12.13 -15.15
CA LEU A 297 -3.28 -13.11 -15.34
C LEU A 297 -3.34 -13.55 -16.81
N PRO A 298 -2.48 -14.53 -17.20
CA PRO A 298 -2.44 -15.01 -18.57
C PRO A 298 -3.81 -15.46 -19.08
N GLY A 299 -4.18 -14.99 -20.27
CA GLY A 299 -5.47 -15.26 -20.91
C GLY A 299 -6.57 -14.24 -20.59
N SER A 300 -6.31 -13.25 -19.73
CA SER A 300 -7.24 -12.14 -19.48
C SER A 300 -7.00 -10.99 -20.46
N ALA A 301 -8.03 -10.60 -21.20
CA ALA A 301 -7.98 -9.45 -22.11
C ALA A 301 -8.88 -8.32 -21.59
N LEU A 302 -8.49 -7.08 -21.89
CA LEU A 302 -9.39 -5.94 -21.73
C LEU A 302 -10.55 -6.07 -22.74
N PRO A 303 -11.77 -5.64 -22.36
CA PRO A 303 -12.94 -5.74 -23.24
C PRO A 303 -12.93 -4.74 -24.40
N ILE A 304 -11.99 -3.78 -24.38
CA ILE A 304 -11.77 -2.77 -25.42
C ILE A 304 -10.27 -2.49 -25.57
N ASP A 305 -9.87 -1.96 -26.73
CA ASP A 305 -8.56 -1.34 -26.90
C ASP A 305 -8.51 0.00 -26.17
N ILE A 306 -7.55 0.14 -25.28
CA ILE A 306 -7.34 1.31 -24.42
C ILE A 306 -6.19 2.19 -24.87
N SER A 307 -5.57 1.87 -26.01
CA SER A 307 -4.42 2.60 -26.54
C SER A 307 -4.76 4.08 -26.74
N GLY A 308 -4.04 4.95 -26.05
CA GLY A 308 -4.28 6.40 -26.06
C GLY A 308 -5.52 6.88 -25.29
N LEU A 309 -6.28 5.97 -24.66
CA LEU A 309 -7.36 6.30 -23.72
C LEU A 309 -6.85 6.34 -22.28
N VAL A 310 -5.95 5.40 -21.95
CA VAL A 310 -5.38 5.24 -20.62
C VAL A 310 -3.86 5.22 -20.74
N ILE A 311 -3.20 6.03 -19.93
CA ILE A 311 -1.76 5.95 -19.70
C ILE A 311 -1.58 5.46 -18.28
N ILE A 312 -0.82 4.39 -18.12
CA ILE A 312 -0.43 3.89 -16.81
C ILE A 312 1.01 4.28 -16.51
N SER A 313 1.30 4.54 -15.24
CA SER A 313 2.62 4.89 -14.75
C SER A 313 2.86 4.20 -13.41
N ASN A 314 4.11 3.88 -13.11
CA ASN A 314 4.51 3.19 -11.87
C ASN A 314 3.62 1.99 -11.50
N PRO A 315 3.38 1.04 -12.44
CA PRO A 315 2.57 -0.13 -12.15
C PRO A 315 3.19 -0.99 -11.04
N VAL A 316 2.36 -1.44 -10.11
CA VAL A 316 2.69 -2.31 -9.00
C VAL A 316 1.64 -3.41 -8.90
N VAL A 317 2.10 -4.66 -8.81
CA VAL A 317 1.24 -5.78 -8.41
C VAL A 317 1.37 -5.96 -6.92
N SER A 318 0.26 -6.08 -6.20
CA SER A 318 0.28 -6.47 -4.80
C SER A 318 -0.60 -7.69 -4.55
N VAL A 319 -0.18 -8.52 -3.61
CA VAL A 319 -0.88 -9.74 -3.21
C VAL A 319 -0.98 -9.74 -1.70
N VAL A 320 -2.20 -9.92 -1.19
CA VAL A 320 -2.52 -9.98 0.23
C VAL A 320 -3.15 -11.32 0.53
N SER A 321 -2.51 -12.11 1.38
CA SER A 321 -3.02 -13.40 1.84
C SER A 321 -4.16 -13.21 2.84
N PRO A 322 -5.18 -14.10 2.87
CA PRO A 322 -6.18 -14.14 3.94
C PRO A 322 -5.59 -14.23 5.36
N ARG A 323 -4.35 -14.74 5.47
CA ARG A 323 -3.63 -14.92 6.74
C ARG A 323 -2.96 -13.65 7.25
N ALA A 324 -2.78 -12.63 6.41
CA ALA A 324 -2.07 -11.40 6.78
C ALA A 324 -2.72 -10.71 7.99
N ALA A 325 -4.06 -10.61 7.99
CA ALA A 325 -4.82 -9.98 9.08
C ALA A 325 -4.67 -10.75 10.41
N SER A 326 -4.69 -12.09 10.37
CA SER A 326 -4.53 -12.91 11.59
C SER A 326 -3.14 -12.83 12.23
N LEU A 327 -2.15 -12.33 11.49
CA LEU A 327 -0.77 -12.16 11.96
C LEU A 327 -0.39 -10.68 12.14
N ASN A 328 -1.39 -9.77 12.10
CA ASN A 328 -1.20 -8.33 12.22
C ASN A 328 -0.15 -7.75 11.24
N VAL A 329 -0.02 -8.36 10.04
CA VAL A 329 0.81 -7.78 8.99
C VAL A 329 0.08 -6.56 8.43
N PRO A 330 0.70 -5.38 8.38
CA PRO A 330 0.07 -4.19 7.81
C PRO A 330 -0.29 -4.39 6.33
N THR A 331 -1.55 -4.15 5.99
CA THR A 331 -2.07 -4.28 4.61
C THR A 331 -2.86 -3.04 4.23
N SER A 332 -2.69 -2.57 3.00
CA SER A 332 -3.47 -1.44 2.44
C SER A 332 -4.80 -1.86 1.80
N ALA A 333 -5.05 -3.17 1.67
CA ALA A 333 -6.23 -3.72 1.02
C ALA A 333 -6.63 -5.07 1.66
N PRO A 334 -7.88 -5.53 1.47
CA PRO A 334 -8.32 -6.88 1.83
C PRO A 334 -7.50 -7.97 1.12
N ALA A 335 -7.75 -9.23 1.49
CA ALA A 335 -7.11 -10.37 0.84
C ALA A 335 -7.48 -10.44 -0.66
N GLY A 336 -6.48 -10.62 -1.51
CA GLY A 336 -6.61 -10.65 -2.96
C GLY A 336 -5.34 -10.27 -3.70
N THR A 337 -5.41 -10.27 -5.03
CA THR A 337 -4.36 -9.76 -5.93
C THR A 337 -4.85 -8.48 -6.58
N TYR A 338 -4.03 -7.44 -6.51
CA TYR A 338 -4.35 -6.11 -7.00
C TYR A 338 -3.28 -5.62 -7.99
N LEU A 339 -3.72 -4.85 -8.98
CA LEU A 339 -2.86 -4.06 -9.85
C LEU A 339 -3.08 -2.58 -9.50
N GLY A 340 -2.08 -1.96 -8.87
CA GLY A 340 -2.04 -0.52 -8.57
C GLY A 340 -1.18 0.22 -9.59
N PHE A 341 -1.57 1.43 -9.98
CA PHE A 341 -0.81 2.25 -10.92
C PHE A 341 -1.26 3.72 -10.86
N GLY A 342 -0.40 4.62 -11.31
CA GLY A 342 -0.79 5.97 -11.67
C GLY A 342 -1.57 5.94 -12.98
N LEU A 343 -2.81 6.40 -12.96
CA LEU A 343 -3.74 6.44 -14.08
C LEU A 343 -3.83 7.87 -14.62
N GLN A 344 -3.63 8.02 -15.92
CA GLN A 344 -4.05 9.20 -16.66
C GLN A 344 -5.11 8.79 -17.69
N ILE A 345 -6.18 9.57 -17.77
CA ILE A 345 -7.21 9.45 -18.80
C ILE A 345 -7.21 10.81 -19.50
N PRO A 346 -6.42 11.03 -20.58
CA PRO A 346 -6.25 12.37 -21.14
C PRO A 346 -7.55 13.11 -21.48
N PRO A 347 -8.60 12.44 -22.02
CA PRO A 347 -9.89 13.09 -22.26
C PRO A 347 -10.63 13.59 -21.00
N LEU A 348 -10.20 13.15 -19.81
CA LEU A 348 -10.88 13.41 -18.54
C LEU A 348 -10.01 14.17 -17.52
N LEU A 349 -8.74 13.78 -17.42
CA LEU A 349 -7.78 14.25 -16.42
C LEU A 349 -6.74 15.19 -17.03
N GLY A 350 -6.69 15.32 -18.36
CA GLY A 350 -5.57 15.97 -19.05
C GLY A 350 -4.26 15.25 -18.75
N ASP A 351 -3.23 16.02 -18.39
CA ASP A 351 -1.92 15.48 -18.01
C ASP A 351 -1.84 15.05 -16.53
N ASN A 352 -2.94 15.16 -15.77
CA ASN A 352 -2.95 14.79 -14.36
C ASN A 352 -2.97 13.27 -14.18
N THR A 353 -2.21 12.80 -13.18
CA THR A 353 -2.13 11.39 -12.81
C THR A 353 -2.81 11.17 -11.46
N VAL A 354 -3.71 10.20 -11.38
CA VAL A 354 -4.35 9.78 -10.12
C VAL A 354 -3.93 8.37 -9.76
N LEU A 355 -3.94 8.02 -8.48
CA LEU A 355 -3.68 6.64 -8.06
C LEU A 355 -4.94 5.80 -8.30
N ALA A 356 -4.80 4.74 -9.08
CA ALA A 356 -5.85 3.78 -9.36
C ALA A 356 -5.44 2.37 -8.91
N SER A 357 -6.43 1.57 -8.54
CA SER A 357 -6.24 0.15 -8.26
C SER A 357 -7.32 -0.69 -8.92
N MET A 358 -6.95 -1.92 -9.26
CA MET A 358 -7.81 -2.93 -9.84
C MET A 358 -7.71 -4.21 -9.01
N LEU A 359 -8.84 -4.76 -8.59
CA LEU A 359 -8.89 -6.12 -8.05
C LEU A 359 -8.82 -7.12 -9.20
N VAL A 360 -7.78 -7.93 -9.23
CA VAL A 360 -7.54 -8.95 -10.28
C VAL A 360 -8.05 -10.32 -9.84
N ALA A 361 -7.86 -10.66 -8.56
CA ALA A 361 -8.41 -11.88 -7.97
C ALA A 361 -8.73 -11.64 -6.49
N ASP A 362 -9.81 -12.23 -5.99
CA ASP A 362 -10.15 -12.17 -4.56
C ASP A 362 -9.23 -13.05 -3.70
N GLY A 363 -9.41 -13.01 -2.38
CA GLY A 363 -8.63 -13.82 -1.44
C GLY A 363 -8.78 -15.34 -1.59
N ASN A 364 -9.75 -15.81 -2.39
CA ASN A 364 -9.94 -17.22 -2.74
C ASN A 364 -9.30 -17.58 -4.08
N GLY A 365 -8.65 -16.63 -4.76
CA GLY A 365 -8.09 -16.79 -6.09
C GLY A 365 -9.14 -16.74 -7.21
N THR A 366 -10.39 -16.35 -6.90
CA THR A 366 -11.42 -16.15 -7.91
C THR A 366 -11.07 -14.91 -8.72
N LYS A 367 -10.88 -15.11 -10.02
CA LYS A 367 -10.54 -14.03 -10.94
C LYS A 367 -11.69 -13.01 -11.00
N SER A 368 -11.37 -11.73 -10.90
CA SER A 368 -12.32 -10.68 -11.27
C SER A 368 -12.46 -10.68 -12.79
N VAL A 369 -13.67 -10.96 -13.28
CA VAL A 369 -14.00 -10.90 -14.72
C VAL A 369 -14.29 -9.46 -15.13
N THR A 370 -14.61 -8.59 -14.18
CA THR A 370 -14.88 -7.19 -14.40
C THR A 370 -13.65 -6.36 -14.07
N VAL A 371 -13.17 -5.63 -15.08
CA VAL A 371 -12.08 -4.67 -14.92
C VAL A 371 -12.72 -3.37 -14.43
N GLU A 372 -12.81 -3.22 -13.12
CA GLU A 372 -13.26 -1.99 -12.48
C GLU A 372 -12.04 -1.29 -11.86
N LEU A 373 -11.85 -0.01 -12.19
CA LEU A 373 -10.82 0.83 -11.59
C LEU A 373 -11.45 1.74 -10.57
N GLY A 374 -11.01 1.64 -9.32
CA GLY A 374 -11.28 2.69 -8.34
C GLY A 374 -10.13 3.70 -8.35
N TRP A 375 -10.44 4.99 -8.37
CA TRP A 375 -9.46 6.03 -8.04
C TRP A 375 -9.94 6.95 -6.92
N THR A 376 -8.98 7.47 -6.16
CA THR A 376 -9.20 8.42 -5.06
C THR A 376 -8.62 9.78 -5.44
N GLY A 377 -9.41 10.85 -5.36
CA GLY A 377 -8.99 12.22 -5.67
C GLY A 377 -10.11 13.05 -6.32
N SER A 378 -9.97 14.37 -6.36
CA SER A 378 -10.94 15.25 -7.04
C SER A 378 -10.49 15.62 -8.45
N PHE A 379 -11.45 15.79 -9.35
CA PHE A 379 -11.21 16.22 -10.74
C PHE A 379 -12.42 17.00 -11.27
N SER A 380 -12.20 17.87 -12.25
CA SER A 380 -13.25 18.71 -12.84
C SER A 380 -13.30 18.49 -14.36
N PRO A 381 -14.19 17.60 -14.85
CA PRO A 381 -14.24 17.25 -16.27
C PRO A 381 -14.90 18.36 -17.12
N VAL A 382 -15.74 19.18 -16.50
CA VAL A 382 -16.39 20.35 -17.09
C VAL A 382 -16.41 21.47 -16.04
N PRO A 383 -16.45 22.75 -16.45
CA PRO A 383 -16.51 23.86 -15.51
C PRO A 383 -17.61 23.69 -14.46
N TYR A 384 -17.31 24.09 -13.23
CA TYR A 384 -18.23 24.09 -12.08
C TYR A 384 -18.67 22.73 -11.52
N VAL A 385 -18.24 21.62 -12.13
CA VAL A 385 -18.44 20.27 -11.60
C VAL A 385 -17.14 19.76 -11.01
N GLU A 386 -17.11 19.45 -9.72
CA GLU A 386 -16.00 18.80 -9.04
C GLU A 386 -16.43 17.40 -8.62
N LEU A 387 -15.81 16.37 -9.17
CA LEU A 387 -16.10 14.97 -8.88
C LEU A 387 -15.04 14.42 -7.92
N ASN A 388 -15.48 13.65 -6.93
CA ASN A 388 -14.68 13.12 -5.83
C ASN A 388 -14.62 11.60 -5.88
N GLY A 389 -13.50 11.07 -6.35
CA GLY A 389 -13.33 9.65 -6.64
C GLY A 389 -14.21 9.19 -7.80
N ALA A 390 -13.82 8.10 -8.44
CA ALA A 390 -14.66 7.47 -9.44
C ALA A 390 -14.39 5.97 -9.57
N SER A 391 -15.38 5.29 -10.14
CA SER A 391 -15.29 3.94 -10.66
C SER A 391 -15.24 3.99 -12.19
N VAL A 392 -14.30 3.27 -12.80
CA VAL A 392 -14.20 3.12 -14.26
C VAL A 392 -14.51 1.70 -14.64
N LEU A 393 -15.46 1.55 -15.55
CA LEU A 393 -15.78 0.29 -16.20
C LEU A 393 -15.37 0.35 -17.67
N PHE A 394 -14.67 -0.67 -18.14
CA PHE A 394 -14.37 -0.84 -19.56
C PHE A 394 -15.55 -1.54 -20.25
N GLN A 395 -16.22 -0.90 -21.20
CA GLN A 395 -17.43 -1.41 -21.86
C GLN A 395 -17.30 -1.45 -23.38
N THR A 396 -17.47 -2.64 -23.97
CA THR A 396 -17.41 -2.85 -25.42
C THR A 396 -18.51 -2.06 -26.15
N GLY A 397 -18.12 -1.35 -27.22
CA GLY A 397 -19.04 -0.55 -28.05
C GLY A 397 -19.41 0.82 -27.47
N THR A 398 -18.93 1.14 -26.27
CA THR A 398 -19.17 2.43 -25.60
C THR A 398 -17.85 3.12 -25.24
N GLY A 399 -16.86 2.37 -24.74
CA GLY A 399 -15.58 2.88 -24.26
C GLY A 399 -15.44 2.80 -22.74
N LEU A 400 -14.89 3.83 -22.11
CA LEU A 400 -14.76 3.91 -20.65
C LEU A 400 -16.01 4.56 -20.08
N VAL A 401 -16.71 3.84 -19.21
CA VAL A 401 -17.82 4.39 -18.43
C VAL A 401 -17.29 4.75 -17.05
N VAL A 402 -17.36 6.02 -16.68
CA VAL A 402 -16.91 6.54 -15.39
C VAL A 402 -18.12 6.92 -14.57
N SER A 403 -18.25 6.36 -13.38
CA SER A 403 -19.28 6.74 -12.41
C SER A 403 -18.62 7.44 -11.23
N ALA A 404 -19.08 8.64 -10.91
CA ALA A 404 -18.49 9.46 -9.85
C ALA A 404 -19.57 10.24 -9.12
N ASN A 405 -19.33 10.53 -7.84
CA ASN A 405 -20.12 11.49 -7.09
C ASN A 405 -19.29 12.75 -6.87
N GLY A 406 -19.94 13.89 -6.70
CA GLY A 406 -19.26 15.17 -6.61
C GLY A 406 -20.19 16.30 -6.25
N ASN A 407 -19.81 17.50 -6.65
CA ASN A 407 -20.57 18.71 -6.47
C ASN A 407 -20.67 19.50 -7.78
N LEU A 408 -21.85 20.03 -8.07
CA LEU A 408 -22.06 21.13 -9.01
C LEU A 408 -22.32 22.39 -8.18
N LEU A 409 -21.42 23.38 -8.22
CA LEU A 409 -21.62 24.68 -7.53
C LEU A 409 -22.06 24.53 -6.04
N ASN A 410 -21.46 23.57 -5.31
CA ASN A 410 -21.75 23.18 -3.92
C ASN A 410 -22.98 22.26 -3.70
N THR A 411 -23.63 21.78 -4.75
CA THR A 411 -24.73 20.83 -4.64
C THR A 411 -24.28 19.41 -4.99
N PRO A 412 -24.58 18.40 -4.16
CA PRO A 412 -24.21 17.01 -4.44
C PRO A 412 -24.72 16.55 -5.80
N VAL A 413 -23.86 15.82 -6.51
CA VAL A 413 -24.09 15.37 -7.87
C VAL A 413 -23.67 13.92 -8.02
N SER A 414 -24.47 13.16 -8.75
CA SER A 414 -24.07 11.86 -9.31
C SER A 414 -23.86 12.02 -10.80
N ALA A 415 -22.69 11.62 -11.29
CA ALA A 415 -22.28 11.79 -12.67
C ALA A 415 -21.89 10.45 -13.31
N SER A 416 -22.29 10.30 -14.56
CA SER A 416 -21.85 9.25 -15.48
C SER A 416 -21.17 9.89 -16.68
N LEU A 417 -19.92 9.49 -16.94
CA LEU A 417 -19.14 9.94 -18.07
C LEU A 417 -18.82 8.79 -19.00
N VAL A 418 -18.73 9.09 -20.28
CA VAL A 418 -18.34 8.14 -21.32
C VAL A 418 -17.18 8.72 -22.10
N VAL A 419 -16.03 8.06 -22.03
CA VAL A 419 -14.89 8.33 -22.91
C VAL A 419 -14.93 7.34 -24.05
N ALA A 420 -15.22 7.83 -25.26
CA ALA A 420 -15.40 6.98 -26.43
C ALA A 420 -14.11 6.22 -26.77
N ASP A 421 -14.26 4.92 -27.06
CA ASP A 421 -13.18 4.12 -27.60
C ASP A 421 -12.81 4.52 -29.04
N LYS A 422 -11.73 3.94 -29.56
CA LYS A 422 -11.26 4.24 -30.91
C LYS A 422 -12.32 3.95 -31.97
N ALA A 423 -13.01 2.81 -31.87
CA ALA A 423 -14.02 2.41 -32.83
C ALA A 423 -15.22 3.36 -32.86
N SER A 424 -15.66 3.85 -31.69
CA SER A 424 -16.76 4.80 -31.54
C SER A 424 -16.36 6.19 -32.06
N LYS A 425 -15.13 6.63 -31.79
CA LYS A 425 -14.58 7.88 -32.35
C LYS A 425 -14.51 7.84 -33.87
N ASP A 426 -14.07 6.71 -34.43
CA ASP A 426 -14.02 6.51 -35.88
C ASP A 426 -15.44 6.54 -36.52
N GLN A 427 -16.50 6.29 -35.72
CA GLN A 427 -17.92 6.44 -36.11
C GLN A 427 -18.51 7.83 -35.81
N GLY A 428 -17.71 8.79 -35.32
CA GLY A 428 -18.13 10.16 -35.03
C GLY A 428 -18.67 10.40 -33.62
N ALA A 429 -18.50 9.46 -32.68
CA ALA A 429 -18.86 9.68 -31.28
C ALA A 429 -17.98 10.79 -30.65
N PRO A 430 -18.53 11.63 -29.75
CA PRO A 430 -17.75 12.60 -29.00
C PRO A 430 -16.63 11.95 -28.18
N ALA A 431 -15.51 12.64 -28.02
CA ALA A 431 -14.39 12.13 -27.23
C ALA A 431 -14.75 11.92 -25.75
N LEU A 432 -15.60 12.80 -25.20
CA LEU A 432 -16.15 12.75 -23.85
C LEU A 432 -17.63 13.10 -23.89
N THR A 433 -18.45 12.26 -23.28
CA THR A 433 -19.84 12.56 -22.96
C THR A 433 -19.99 12.58 -21.45
N PHE A 434 -20.75 13.52 -20.92
CA PHE A 434 -21.00 13.66 -19.50
C PHE A 434 -22.49 13.83 -19.27
N THR A 435 -23.00 13.10 -18.30
CA THR A 435 -24.38 13.18 -17.82
C THR A 435 -24.34 13.20 -16.32
N GLY A 436 -25.23 13.95 -15.69
CA GLY A 436 -25.38 13.83 -14.24
C GLY A 436 -26.55 14.62 -13.73
N THR A 437 -26.79 14.37 -12.45
CA THR A 437 -28.01 14.75 -11.79
C THR A 437 -27.65 15.38 -10.46
N ALA A 438 -28.03 16.64 -10.29
CA ALA A 438 -27.96 17.33 -9.01
C ALA A 438 -29.34 17.29 -8.35
N THR A 439 -29.39 16.98 -7.05
CA THR A 439 -30.65 16.91 -6.29
C THR A 439 -30.73 18.01 -5.23
N ASP A 440 -31.93 18.49 -4.95
CA ASP A 440 -32.20 19.52 -3.93
C ASP A 440 -31.38 20.80 -4.14
N VAL A 441 -31.43 21.33 -5.35
CA VAL A 441 -30.61 22.47 -5.76
C VAL A 441 -31.31 23.79 -5.48
N SER A 442 -30.59 24.76 -4.93
CA SER A 442 -31.14 26.10 -4.66
C SER A 442 -30.85 27.06 -5.80
N ALA A 443 -31.88 27.75 -6.30
CA ALA A 443 -31.70 28.78 -7.33
C ALA A 443 -30.84 29.95 -6.83
N SER A 444 -31.04 30.38 -5.57
CA SER A 444 -30.25 31.45 -4.95
C SER A 444 -28.77 31.05 -4.81
N ASN A 445 -28.47 29.81 -4.43
CA ASN A 445 -27.08 29.34 -4.34
C ASN A 445 -26.39 29.27 -5.71
N ILE A 446 -27.08 28.77 -6.75
CA ILE A 446 -26.53 28.74 -8.11
C ILE A 446 -26.20 30.16 -8.57
N LEU A 447 -27.16 31.08 -8.47
CA LEU A 447 -27.01 32.46 -8.92
C LEU A 447 -25.93 33.20 -8.12
N GLY A 448 -25.91 33.08 -6.80
CA GLY A 448 -24.89 33.71 -5.97
C GLY A 448 -23.48 33.17 -6.24
N THR A 449 -23.35 31.93 -6.69
CA THR A 449 -22.06 31.32 -7.02
C THR A 449 -21.57 31.71 -8.42
N LEU A 450 -22.44 31.65 -9.43
CA LEU A 450 -22.10 32.01 -10.81
C LEU A 450 -21.98 33.52 -11.03
N PHE A 451 -22.77 34.30 -10.30
CA PHE A 451 -22.87 35.75 -10.41
C PHE A 451 -22.76 36.38 -9.01
N PRO A 452 -21.53 36.50 -8.46
CA PRO A 452 -21.31 37.00 -7.09
C PRO A 452 -21.86 38.42 -6.84
N ASP A 453 -22.03 39.20 -7.90
CA ASP A 453 -22.57 40.56 -7.86
C ASP A 453 -24.11 40.61 -7.89
N THR A 454 -24.79 39.46 -7.88
CA THR A 454 -26.26 39.37 -7.85
C THR A 454 -26.81 40.18 -6.67
N PRO A 455 -27.72 41.14 -6.87
CA PRO A 455 -28.27 41.94 -5.79
C PRO A 455 -28.92 41.07 -4.71
N LYS A 456 -28.64 41.38 -3.43
CA LYS A 456 -29.16 40.59 -2.28
C LYS A 456 -30.68 40.37 -2.32
N VAL A 457 -31.43 41.38 -2.75
CA VAL A 457 -32.89 41.28 -2.88
C VAL A 457 -33.33 40.19 -3.87
N VAL A 458 -32.57 39.98 -4.96
CA VAL A 458 -32.85 38.93 -5.96
C VAL A 458 -32.56 37.56 -5.35
N LEU A 459 -31.45 37.43 -4.61
CA LEU A 459 -31.12 36.20 -3.89
C LEU A 459 -32.18 35.84 -2.83
N GLU A 460 -32.67 36.83 -2.07
CA GLU A 460 -33.74 36.65 -1.07
C GLU A 460 -35.07 36.23 -1.69
N ILE A 461 -35.44 36.77 -2.86
CA ILE A 461 -36.67 36.40 -3.58
C ILE A 461 -36.59 34.97 -4.12
N LEU A 462 -35.41 34.55 -4.58
CA LEU A 462 -35.18 33.24 -5.21
C LEU A 462 -34.77 32.15 -4.21
N ASP A 463 -34.48 32.51 -2.97
CA ASP A 463 -34.15 31.55 -1.91
C ASP A 463 -35.18 30.43 -1.67
N PRO A 464 -36.50 30.68 -1.80
CA PRO A 464 -37.50 29.62 -1.70
C PRO A 464 -37.55 28.69 -2.93
N VAL A 465 -36.90 29.06 -4.05
CA VAL A 465 -36.93 28.29 -5.28
C VAL A 465 -35.93 27.14 -5.20
N ARG A 466 -36.45 25.91 -5.24
CA ARG A 466 -35.66 24.68 -5.21
C ARG A 466 -35.85 23.91 -6.51
N PHE A 467 -34.85 23.17 -6.94
CA PHE A 467 -34.97 22.18 -7.99
C PHE A 467 -34.86 20.81 -7.34
N ALA A 468 -35.90 20.00 -7.46
CA ALA A 468 -35.85 18.62 -6.98
C ALA A 468 -34.71 17.86 -7.67
N GLU A 469 -34.57 18.12 -8.98
CA GLU A 469 -33.58 17.49 -9.86
C GLU A 469 -33.14 18.50 -10.94
N ILE A 470 -31.83 18.56 -11.18
CA ILE A 470 -31.24 19.23 -12.34
C ILE A 470 -30.41 18.19 -13.09
N ASP A 471 -30.84 17.88 -14.30
CA ASP A 471 -30.08 17.07 -15.23
C ASP A 471 -29.20 17.96 -16.09
N PHE A 472 -27.94 17.58 -16.23
CA PHE A 472 -27.01 18.22 -17.14
C PHE A 472 -26.36 17.20 -18.04
N THR A 473 -26.10 17.63 -19.27
CA THR A 473 -25.50 16.81 -20.32
C THR A 473 -24.43 17.61 -21.03
N TYR A 474 -23.36 16.94 -21.42
CA TYR A 474 -22.33 17.49 -22.29
C TYR A 474 -21.93 16.43 -23.31
N ASN A 475 -21.94 16.80 -24.58
CA ASN A 475 -21.67 15.88 -25.69
C ASN A 475 -20.38 16.25 -26.44
N GLY A 476 -19.41 16.86 -25.76
CA GLY A 476 -18.15 17.33 -26.36
C GLY A 476 -18.23 18.70 -27.02
N THR A 477 -19.42 19.18 -27.38
CA THR A 477 -19.58 20.49 -28.05
C THR A 477 -20.63 21.40 -27.41
N SER A 478 -21.69 20.82 -26.83
CA SER A 478 -22.77 21.58 -26.22
C SER A 478 -23.04 21.09 -24.82
N PHE A 479 -23.24 22.03 -23.91
CA PHE A 479 -23.73 21.79 -22.56
C PHE A 479 -25.25 22.02 -22.55
N GLY A 480 -26.01 21.02 -22.11
CA GLY A 480 -27.44 21.10 -21.93
C GLY A 480 -27.79 20.97 -20.45
N VAL A 481 -28.75 21.78 -19.99
CA VAL A 481 -29.32 21.68 -18.63
C VAL A 481 -30.83 21.58 -18.76
N SER A 482 -31.42 20.67 -18.01
CA SER A 482 -32.86 20.51 -17.89
C SER A 482 -33.22 20.46 -16.41
N ALA A 483 -34.13 21.33 -15.98
CA ALA A 483 -34.59 21.39 -14.61
C ALA A 483 -36.00 21.97 -14.53
N SER A 484 -36.78 21.47 -13.59
CA SER A 484 -38.11 22.01 -13.25
C SER A 484 -38.06 22.63 -11.85
N PRO A 485 -38.17 23.96 -11.71
CA PRO A 485 -38.17 24.60 -10.41
C PRO A 485 -39.46 24.29 -9.63
N ASP A 486 -39.32 23.97 -8.35
CA ASP A 486 -40.39 24.10 -7.36
C ASP A 486 -40.49 25.55 -6.88
N LEU A 487 -41.63 26.14 -7.20
CA LEU A 487 -41.95 27.53 -6.91
C LEU A 487 -42.99 27.66 -5.79
N SER A 488 -43.39 26.54 -5.16
CA SER A 488 -44.39 26.53 -4.08
C SER A 488 -43.97 27.37 -2.87
N GLY A 489 -42.65 27.50 -2.65
CA GLY A 489 -42.08 28.35 -1.59
C GLY A 489 -42.12 29.85 -1.88
N VAL A 490 -42.38 30.29 -3.12
CA VAL A 490 -42.34 31.71 -3.48
C VAL A 490 -43.63 32.42 -3.01
N PRO A 491 -43.55 33.41 -2.10
CA PRO A 491 -44.73 34.06 -1.54
C PRO A 491 -45.63 34.68 -2.62
N GLY A 492 -46.93 34.34 -2.60
CA GLY A 492 -47.94 34.88 -3.53
C GLY A 492 -47.93 34.30 -4.95
N LEU A 493 -46.86 33.62 -5.38
CA LEU A 493 -46.74 33.10 -6.74
C LEU A 493 -47.69 31.92 -7.00
N GLY A 494 -47.84 31.00 -6.05
CA GLY A 494 -48.79 29.89 -6.17
C GLY A 494 -50.25 30.35 -6.35
N GLN A 495 -50.63 31.48 -5.76
CA GLN A 495 -51.97 32.07 -5.93
C GLN A 495 -52.14 32.66 -7.33
N ILE A 496 -51.10 33.30 -7.86
CA ILE A 496 -51.09 33.89 -9.22
C ILE A 496 -51.10 32.78 -10.27
N LEU A 497 -50.25 31.75 -10.15
CA LEU A 497 -50.18 30.64 -11.08
C LEU A 497 -51.48 29.84 -11.11
N SER A 498 -52.08 29.58 -9.93
CA SER A 498 -53.39 28.93 -9.81
C SER A 498 -54.51 29.77 -10.40
N TYR A 499 -54.54 31.08 -10.13
CA TYR A 499 -55.51 32.01 -10.71
C TYR A 499 -55.44 32.07 -12.24
N LEU A 500 -54.23 32.01 -12.81
CA LEU A 500 -53.99 32.04 -14.25
C LEU A 500 -54.02 30.64 -14.91
N GLY A 501 -54.20 29.58 -14.12
CA GLY A 501 -54.28 28.20 -14.60
C GLY A 501 -52.96 27.63 -15.16
N PHE A 502 -51.81 28.21 -14.82
CA PHE A 502 -50.50 27.66 -15.20
C PHE A 502 -50.16 26.42 -14.35
N GLN A 503 -49.51 25.44 -14.96
CA GLN A 503 -48.92 24.30 -14.27
C GLN A 503 -47.40 24.44 -14.21
N GLN A 504 -46.76 23.65 -13.36
CA GLN A 504 -45.32 23.72 -13.14
C GLN A 504 -44.52 23.45 -14.43
N ASP A 505 -45.01 22.55 -15.30
CA ASP A 505 -44.40 22.22 -16.60
C ASP A 505 -44.44 23.37 -17.63
N ASP A 506 -45.28 24.40 -17.38
CA ASP A 506 -45.36 25.59 -18.23
C ASP A 506 -44.18 26.55 -17.98
N ILE A 507 -43.38 26.33 -16.93
CA ILE A 507 -42.25 27.18 -16.52
C ILE A 507 -40.94 26.47 -16.84
N LYS A 508 -40.11 27.10 -17.67
CA LYS A 508 -38.86 26.53 -18.17
C LYS A 508 -37.71 27.49 -17.91
N ILE A 509 -36.60 26.97 -17.42
CA ILE A 509 -35.33 27.71 -17.35
C ILE A 509 -34.44 27.16 -18.45
N ARG A 510 -33.90 28.05 -19.29
CA ARG A 510 -33.09 27.69 -20.46
C ARG A 510 -31.82 28.53 -20.49
N PRO A 511 -30.63 27.92 -20.58
CA PRO A 511 -29.44 28.67 -20.94
C PRO A 511 -29.48 29.03 -22.43
N SER A 512 -29.24 30.30 -22.77
CA SER A 512 -29.03 30.77 -24.13
C SER A 512 -27.55 31.10 -24.34
N LEU A 513 -26.91 30.32 -25.20
CA LEU A 513 -25.48 30.46 -25.53
C LEU A 513 -25.24 31.44 -26.69
N ALA A 514 -26.28 31.99 -27.30
CA ALA A 514 -26.17 32.76 -28.55
C ALA A 514 -25.45 34.11 -28.38
N ASP A 515 -25.41 34.69 -27.17
CA ASP A 515 -24.87 36.04 -26.91
C ASP A 515 -24.12 36.15 -25.57
N GLY A 516 -23.19 35.22 -25.27
CA GLY A 516 -22.30 35.36 -24.10
C GLY A 516 -22.78 34.68 -22.80
N GLY A 517 -23.74 33.77 -22.89
CA GLY A 517 -24.16 32.91 -21.76
C GLY A 517 -25.19 33.57 -20.87
N SER A 518 -26.45 33.55 -21.29
CA SER A 518 -27.57 34.05 -20.50
C SER A 518 -28.49 32.95 -19.99
N ILE A 519 -29.21 33.22 -18.91
CA ILE A 519 -30.29 32.36 -18.39
C ILE A 519 -31.62 33.02 -18.74
N GLU A 520 -32.48 32.29 -19.44
CA GLU A 520 -33.87 32.68 -19.72
C GLU A 520 -34.82 31.89 -18.80
N ILE A 521 -35.68 32.60 -18.07
CA ILE A 521 -36.83 32.01 -17.38
C ILE A 521 -38.06 32.31 -18.23
N ALA A 522 -38.68 31.29 -18.82
CA ALA A 522 -39.84 31.42 -19.68
C ALA A 522 -41.05 30.69 -19.10
N ILE A 523 -42.18 31.39 -18.99
CA ILE A 523 -43.50 30.84 -18.71
C ILE A 523 -44.27 30.83 -20.03
N THR A 524 -44.53 29.65 -20.59
CA THR A 524 -45.25 29.53 -21.86
C THR A 524 -46.42 28.57 -21.72
N LYS A 525 -47.62 29.00 -22.14
CA LYS A 525 -48.81 28.16 -22.16
C LYS A 525 -49.60 28.36 -23.43
N THR A 526 -50.20 27.28 -23.90
CA THR A 526 -51.14 27.32 -25.02
C THR A 526 -52.43 26.64 -24.60
N TRP A 527 -53.54 27.36 -24.71
CA TRP A 527 -54.88 26.84 -24.45
C TRP A 527 -55.58 26.51 -25.76
N PRO A 528 -56.06 25.28 -25.96
CA PRO A 528 -56.98 24.99 -27.04
C PRO A 528 -58.34 25.64 -26.73
N LEU A 529 -58.88 26.37 -27.71
CA LEU A 529 -60.16 27.05 -27.67
C LEU A 529 -61.16 26.38 -28.60
N ALA A 530 -62.33 26.03 -28.06
CA ALA A 530 -63.47 25.57 -28.82
C ALA A 530 -64.36 26.79 -29.18
N LEU A 531 -64.01 27.51 -30.24
CA LEU A 531 -64.68 28.76 -30.62
C LEU A 531 -66.03 28.56 -31.32
N GLY A 532 -66.31 27.35 -31.79
CA GLY A 532 -67.53 27.04 -32.54
C GLY A 532 -67.59 27.73 -33.92
N SER A 533 -68.69 27.55 -34.63
CA SER A 533 -68.91 28.19 -35.94
C SER A 533 -68.82 29.72 -35.83
N PRO A 534 -68.12 30.43 -36.74
CA PRO A 534 -67.60 29.98 -38.04
C PRO A 534 -66.17 29.40 -38.02
N PHE A 535 -65.56 29.19 -36.86
CA PHE A 535 -64.22 28.60 -36.75
C PHE A 535 -64.26 27.08 -36.93
N VAL A 536 -63.29 26.55 -37.68
CA VAL A 536 -63.13 25.12 -37.99
C VAL A 536 -61.76 24.62 -37.52
N GLY A 537 -61.74 23.43 -36.92
CA GLY A 537 -60.52 22.87 -36.30
C GLY A 537 -60.21 23.44 -34.91
N THR A 538 -59.05 23.06 -34.36
CA THR A 538 -58.59 23.52 -33.04
C THR A 538 -58.06 24.95 -33.15
N SER A 539 -58.64 25.88 -32.41
CA SER A 539 -58.08 27.23 -32.24
C SER A 539 -57.19 27.24 -31.00
N ASN A 540 -56.13 28.04 -31.00
CA ASN A 540 -55.16 28.09 -29.91
C ASN A 540 -54.95 29.53 -29.46
N LEU A 541 -54.93 29.74 -28.15
CA LEU A 541 -54.46 30.97 -27.53
C LEU A 541 -53.14 30.65 -26.85
N GLY A 542 -52.04 31.27 -27.29
CA GLY A 542 -50.73 31.18 -26.67
C GLY A 542 -50.44 32.42 -25.82
N PHE A 543 -49.76 32.20 -24.70
CA PHE A 543 -49.16 33.25 -23.89
C PHE A 543 -47.75 32.81 -23.50
N GLY A 544 -46.80 33.72 -23.61
CA GLY A 544 -45.42 33.56 -23.22
C GLY A 544 -44.95 34.79 -22.47
N VAL A 545 -44.27 34.60 -21.35
CA VAL A 545 -43.44 35.65 -20.73
C VAL A 545 -42.07 35.04 -20.51
N SER A 546 -41.03 35.70 -20.98
CA SER A 546 -39.66 35.34 -20.66
C SER A 546 -38.89 36.51 -20.07
N VAL A 547 -37.97 36.18 -19.19
CA VAL A 547 -37.00 37.11 -18.61
C VAL A 547 -35.63 36.54 -18.90
N ALA A 548 -34.77 37.31 -19.55
CA ALA A 548 -33.42 36.91 -19.90
C ALA A 548 -32.44 38.03 -19.58
N GLU A 549 -31.29 37.70 -19.00
CA GLU A 549 -30.17 38.63 -18.87
C GLU A 549 -29.42 38.69 -20.21
N ARG A 550 -29.18 39.86 -20.80
CA ARG A 550 -28.33 39.99 -22.00
C ARG A 550 -27.26 41.04 -21.75
N GLY A 551 -26.05 40.59 -21.42
CA GLY A 551 -24.97 41.48 -20.98
C GLY A 551 -25.35 42.15 -19.64
N PRO A 552 -25.24 43.48 -19.49
CA PRO A 552 -25.60 44.17 -18.25
C PRO A 552 -27.11 44.43 -18.07
N ASN A 553 -27.95 44.08 -19.05
CA ASN A 553 -29.37 44.45 -19.08
C ASN A 553 -30.26 43.22 -18.83
N ILE A 554 -31.46 43.45 -18.27
CA ILE A 554 -32.50 42.43 -18.09
C ILE A 554 -33.57 42.68 -19.13
N GLN A 555 -33.68 41.79 -20.11
CA GLN A 555 -34.76 41.80 -21.08
C GLN A 555 -35.96 41.04 -20.55
N ILE A 556 -37.13 41.67 -20.61
CA ILE A 556 -38.43 41.03 -20.35
C ILE A 556 -39.21 41.02 -21.66
N GLU A 557 -39.54 39.84 -22.16
CA GLU A 557 -40.39 39.67 -23.33
C GLU A 557 -41.74 39.07 -22.91
N ALA A 558 -42.83 39.71 -23.32
CA ALA A 558 -44.17 39.19 -23.16
C ALA A 558 -44.81 39.05 -24.53
N ALA A 559 -45.25 37.84 -24.86
CA ALA A 559 -45.86 37.49 -26.13
C ALA A 559 -47.25 36.86 -25.91
N ALA A 560 -48.19 37.22 -26.76
CA ALA A 560 -49.48 36.55 -26.88
C ALA A 560 -49.70 36.18 -28.34
N SER A 561 -50.21 34.98 -28.59
CA SER A 561 -50.55 34.50 -29.93
C SER A 561 -51.95 33.93 -29.97
N PHE A 562 -52.63 34.11 -31.09
CA PHE A 562 -53.93 33.52 -31.34
C PHE A 562 -53.94 32.94 -32.74
N GLN A 563 -54.21 31.64 -32.81
CA GLN A 563 -54.28 30.90 -34.05
C GLN A 563 -55.67 30.28 -34.20
N ALA A 564 -56.35 30.56 -35.31
CA ALA A 564 -57.64 29.95 -35.61
C ALA A 564 -57.84 29.84 -37.12
N THR A 565 -58.66 28.89 -37.56
CA THR A 565 -59.09 28.80 -38.96
C THR A 565 -60.58 29.06 -39.04
N MET A 566 -61.01 29.94 -39.94
CA MET A 566 -62.43 30.26 -40.15
C MET A 566 -62.90 29.73 -41.50
N ALA A 567 -64.07 29.09 -41.52
CA ALA A 567 -64.74 28.73 -42.75
C ALA A 567 -65.60 29.92 -43.23
N LEU A 568 -65.15 30.54 -44.32
CA LEU A 568 -65.81 31.61 -45.05
C LEU A 568 -66.31 31.05 -46.40
N PRO A 569 -67.54 30.52 -46.46
CA PRO A 569 -68.05 29.76 -47.62
C PRO A 569 -68.21 30.58 -48.91
N PHE A 570 -67.97 31.89 -48.84
CA PHE A 570 -67.98 32.81 -49.98
C PHE A 570 -66.56 33.10 -50.55
N LEU A 571 -65.50 32.52 -49.97
CA LEU A 571 -64.12 32.60 -50.46
C LEU A 571 -63.68 31.28 -51.11
N ASP A 572 -62.69 31.33 -52.00
CA ASP A 572 -62.01 30.15 -52.57
C ASP A 572 -60.48 30.33 -52.44
N PRO A 573 -59.79 29.58 -51.57
CA PRO A 573 -60.33 28.50 -50.73
C PRO A 573 -61.22 29.01 -49.59
N PRO A 574 -62.22 28.22 -49.14
CA PRO A 574 -63.23 28.63 -48.17
C PRO A 574 -62.71 28.71 -46.73
N ASN A 575 -61.45 28.34 -46.47
CA ASN A 575 -60.86 28.37 -45.13
C ASN A 575 -59.75 29.41 -45.08
N VAL A 576 -59.86 30.33 -44.13
CA VAL A 576 -58.85 31.38 -43.90
C VAL A 576 -58.21 31.15 -42.53
N ALA A 577 -56.89 31.01 -42.52
CA ALA A 577 -56.11 30.94 -41.28
C ALA A 577 -55.83 32.35 -40.76
N PHE A 578 -56.07 32.54 -39.47
CA PHE A 578 -55.74 33.74 -38.72
C PHE A 578 -54.61 33.37 -37.77
N ASP A 579 -53.48 34.07 -37.92
CA ASP A 579 -52.42 34.09 -36.92
C ASP A 579 -52.23 35.54 -36.49
N LEU A 580 -52.49 35.80 -35.22
CA LEU A 580 -52.37 37.10 -34.61
C LEU A 580 -51.39 36.97 -33.46
N GLY A 581 -50.24 37.64 -33.57
CA GLY A 581 -49.24 37.73 -32.53
C GLY A 581 -49.06 39.16 -32.06
N ALA A 582 -48.84 39.35 -30.77
CA ALA A 582 -48.32 40.58 -30.20
C ALA A 582 -47.16 40.21 -29.27
N ALA A 583 -46.03 40.92 -29.40
CA ALA A 583 -44.89 40.81 -28.51
C ALA A 583 -44.49 42.19 -28.03
N VAL A 584 -44.16 42.30 -26.75
CA VAL A 584 -43.61 43.50 -26.12
C VAL A 584 -42.31 43.08 -25.45
N SER A 585 -41.22 43.73 -25.84
CA SER A 585 -39.91 43.57 -25.22
C SER A 585 -39.58 44.84 -24.44
N TYR A 586 -39.07 44.67 -23.23
CA TYR A 586 -38.58 45.73 -22.37
C TYR A 586 -37.13 45.43 -22.03
N ASP A 587 -36.24 46.41 -22.26
CA ASP A 587 -34.79 46.33 -22.00
C ASP A 587 -34.40 47.00 -20.66
#